data_AF-E9H3K7-F1
#
_entry.id   AF-E9H3K7-F1
#
_cell.length_a   1.000
_cell.length_b   1.000
_cell.length_c   1.000
_cell.angle_alpha   90.00
_cell.angle_beta   90.00
_cell.angle_gamma   90.00
#
_symmetry.space_group_name_H-M   'P 1'
#
loop_
_entity.id
_entity.type
_entity.pdbx_description
1 polymer ?
#
loop_
_entity_poly.entity_id
_entity_poly.type
_entity_poly.pdbx_seq_one_letter_code
_entity_poly.pdbx_strand_id
1 'polypeptide(L)'
;MGSSRLRQSSLEERYRKCLRISLTFLFSQVGLIGLVVAYSAVGAVLFEWLEADQEIEPRRKILQIRLDCLDDLNRLNRQRQFDNNSNDELWAINAGALLKAFETQVVKATKVEGYDGKEVDDAERQWSVSGSLLYSITVITTIGYGNLAPKTGPGKVVTIIYALIGKTKHFHCAIVRSDIVCAVYQSAQHQPTPFSAAFSNIVPCEPHTSLEI
;
A
#
# COMPACT_ATOMS: atom_id res chain seq x y z
N MET A 1 46.11 -39.77 -14.67
CA MET A 1 45.43 -39.31 -13.43
C MET A 1 45.46 -37.78 -13.22
N GLY A 2 45.70 -36.95 -14.26
CA GLY A 2 45.74 -35.47 -14.16
C GLY A 2 44.48 -34.74 -14.68
N SER A 3 43.74 -35.34 -15.60
CA SER A 3 42.58 -34.70 -16.28
C SER A 3 41.36 -34.47 -15.37
N SER A 4 41.11 -35.39 -14.42
CA SER A 4 39.99 -35.30 -13.47
C SER A 4 40.14 -34.15 -12.46
N ARG A 5 41.35 -33.86 -12.00
CA ARG A 5 41.63 -32.77 -11.03
C ARG A 5 41.48 -31.37 -11.63
N LEU A 6 41.88 -31.18 -12.89
CA LEU A 6 41.70 -29.90 -13.62
C LEU A 6 40.22 -29.60 -13.92
N ARG A 7 39.42 -30.65 -14.18
CA ARG A 7 37.97 -30.51 -14.38
C ARG A 7 37.25 -30.12 -13.08
N GLN A 8 37.69 -30.68 -11.95
CA GLN A 8 37.16 -30.40 -10.62
C GLN A 8 37.46 -28.97 -10.15
N SER A 9 38.68 -28.46 -10.36
CA SER A 9 39.02 -27.07 -10.02
C SER A 9 38.23 -26.05 -10.87
N SER A 10 37.94 -26.35 -12.13
CA SER A 10 37.16 -25.48 -13.01
C SER A 10 35.67 -25.39 -12.65
N LEU A 11 35.09 -26.47 -12.09
CA LEU A 11 33.69 -26.52 -11.66
C LEU A 11 33.50 -25.79 -10.33
N GLU A 12 34.43 -25.97 -9.40
CA GLU A 12 34.50 -25.26 -8.11
C GLU A 12 34.59 -23.73 -8.29
N GLU A 13 35.43 -23.26 -9.21
CA GLU A 13 35.53 -21.83 -9.53
C GLU A 13 34.25 -21.27 -10.17
N ARG A 14 33.61 -22.05 -11.06
CA ARG A 14 32.33 -21.68 -11.68
C ARG A 14 31.20 -21.63 -10.64
N TYR A 15 31.15 -22.59 -9.73
CA TYR A 15 30.18 -22.63 -8.64
C TYR A 15 30.38 -21.47 -7.66
N ARG A 16 31.62 -21.17 -7.28
CA ARG A 16 31.94 -20.08 -6.36
C ARG A 16 31.66 -18.70 -6.97
N LYS A 17 31.92 -18.53 -8.27
CA LYS A 17 31.51 -17.34 -9.04
C LYS A 17 30.00 -17.20 -9.15
N CYS A 18 29.31 -18.28 -9.55
CA CYS A 18 27.85 -18.29 -9.67
C CYS A 18 27.19 -17.99 -8.32
N LEU A 19 27.66 -18.63 -7.25
CA LEU A 19 27.14 -18.45 -5.89
C LEU A 19 27.41 -17.04 -5.37
N ARG A 20 28.59 -16.44 -5.59
CA ARG A 20 28.86 -15.02 -5.26
C ARG A 20 27.95 -14.06 -6.01
N ILE A 21 27.70 -14.32 -7.30
CA ILE A 21 26.83 -13.50 -8.14
C ILE A 21 25.37 -13.63 -7.67
N SER A 22 24.90 -14.85 -7.41
CA SER A 22 23.57 -15.11 -6.84
C SER A 22 23.41 -14.53 -5.43
N LEU A 23 24.43 -14.57 -4.57
CA LEU A 23 24.39 -13.95 -3.24
C LEU A 23 24.37 -12.43 -3.32
N THR A 24 25.12 -11.84 -4.25
CA THR A 24 25.10 -10.38 -4.50
C THR A 24 23.73 -9.96 -5.06
N PHE A 25 23.12 -10.79 -5.92
CA PHE A 25 21.79 -10.56 -6.45
C PHE A 25 20.71 -10.71 -5.37
N LEU A 26 20.78 -11.76 -4.54
CA LEU A 26 19.87 -11.98 -3.41
C LEU A 26 20.00 -10.87 -2.36
N PHE A 27 21.22 -10.42 -2.03
CA PHE A 27 21.43 -9.33 -1.06
C PHE A 27 20.87 -8.00 -1.57
N SER A 28 20.93 -7.75 -2.89
CA SER A 28 20.30 -6.57 -3.51
C SER A 28 18.77 -6.66 -3.54
N GLN A 29 18.20 -7.85 -3.78
CA GLN A 29 16.75 -8.04 -3.81
C GLN A 29 16.14 -8.05 -2.40
N VAL A 30 16.69 -8.86 -1.50
CA VAL A 30 16.24 -8.96 -0.10
C VAL A 30 16.52 -7.65 0.63
N GLY A 31 17.64 -6.99 0.38
CA GLY A 31 17.97 -5.69 0.97
C GLY A 31 17.00 -4.59 0.55
N LEU A 32 16.58 -4.56 -0.73
CA LEU A 32 15.56 -3.60 -1.15
C LEU A 32 14.20 -3.95 -0.56
N ILE A 33 13.77 -5.20 -0.61
CA ILE A 33 12.48 -5.61 -0.03
C ILE A 33 12.45 -5.23 1.46
N GLY A 34 13.54 -5.50 2.19
CA GLY A 34 13.70 -5.07 3.59
C GLY A 34 13.63 -3.56 3.77
N LEU A 35 14.31 -2.78 2.92
CA LEU A 35 14.23 -1.31 2.94
C LEU A 35 12.80 -0.81 2.70
N VAL A 36 12.08 -1.39 1.74
CA VAL A 36 10.71 -1.01 1.41
C VAL A 36 9.76 -1.37 2.54
N VAL A 37 9.92 -2.55 3.14
CA VAL A 37 9.13 -2.97 4.31
C VAL A 37 9.39 -2.05 5.49
N ALA A 38 10.66 -1.73 5.79
CA ALA A 38 11.01 -0.81 6.88
C ALA A 38 10.47 0.60 6.63
N TYR A 39 10.61 1.11 5.40
CA TYR A 39 10.08 2.43 5.01
C TYR A 39 8.54 2.46 5.13
N SER A 40 7.86 1.40 4.69
CA SER A 40 6.40 1.27 4.79
C SER A 40 5.94 1.16 6.24
N ALA A 41 6.71 0.49 7.11
CA ALA A 41 6.42 0.41 8.54
C ALA A 41 6.55 1.78 9.22
N VAL A 42 7.58 2.56 8.87
CA VAL A 42 7.72 3.95 9.34
C VAL A 42 6.55 4.80 8.87
N GLY A 43 6.15 4.68 7.60
CA GLY A 43 4.95 5.32 7.07
C GLY A 43 3.69 4.93 7.84
N ALA A 44 3.51 3.65 8.14
CA ALA A 44 2.35 3.14 8.87
C ALA A 44 2.21 3.79 10.24
N VAL A 45 3.29 3.82 11.03
CA VAL A 45 3.30 4.45 12.35
C VAL A 45 3.04 5.95 12.25
N LEU A 46 3.63 6.62 11.26
CA LEU A 46 3.50 8.06 11.06
C LEU A 46 2.07 8.46 10.69
N PHE A 47 1.46 7.76 9.73
CA PHE A 47 0.09 8.09 9.28
C PHE A 47 -0.96 7.68 10.30
N GLU A 48 -0.77 6.53 10.97
CA GLU A 48 -1.63 6.16 12.09
C GLU A 48 -1.58 7.25 13.16
N TRP A 49 -0.39 7.69 13.57
CA TRP A 49 -0.27 8.74 14.60
C TRP A 49 -0.89 10.08 14.18
N LEU A 50 -0.79 10.46 12.91
CA LEU A 50 -1.32 11.73 12.41
C LEU A 50 -2.84 11.75 12.22
N GLU A 51 -3.43 10.63 11.81
CA GLU A 51 -4.84 10.57 11.37
C GLU A 51 -5.75 9.79 12.32
N ALA A 52 -5.20 8.97 13.22
CA ALA A 52 -5.96 8.17 14.19
C ALA A 52 -6.97 9.01 15.00
N ASP A 53 -6.49 10.09 15.60
CA ASP A 53 -7.32 10.91 16.49
C ASP A 53 -8.44 11.60 15.72
N GLN A 54 -8.19 11.97 14.46
CA GLN A 54 -9.15 12.67 13.61
C GLN A 54 -10.25 11.75 13.06
N GLU A 55 -10.01 10.43 13.02
CA GLU A 55 -11.05 9.45 12.75
C GLU A 55 -11.92 9.17 13.98
N ILE A 56 -11.31 9.06 15.16
CA ILE A 56 -12.00 8.59 16.37
C ILE A 56 -12.80 9.70 17.04
N GLU A 57 -12.26 10.92 17.12
CA GLU A 57 -12.90 12.01 17.86
C GLU A 57 -14.31 12.36 17.32
N PRO A 58 -14.53 12.55 16.00
CA PRO A 58 -15.87 12.84 15.47
C PRO A 58 -16.85 11.70 15.72
N ARG A 59 -16.40 10.43 15.59
CA ARG A 59 -17.25 9.26 15.82
C ARG A 59 -17.69 9.18 17.29
N ARG A 60 -16.78 9.40 18.23
CA ARG A 60 -17.10 9.40 19.67
C ARG A 60 -18.06 10.53 20.04
N LYS A 61 -17.85 11.74 19.51
CA LYS A 61 -18.75 12.88 19.74
C LYS A 61 -20.16 12.58 19.25
N ILE A 62 -20.31 12.09 18.01
CA ILE A 62 -21.63 11.78 17.45
C ILE A 62 -22.31 10.64 18.20
N LEU A 63 -21.55 9.62 18.65
CA LEU A 63 -22.08 8.57 19.50
C LEU A 63 -22.68 9.15 20.80
N GLN A 64 -21.96 10.04 21.49
CA GLN A 64 -22.47 10.70 22.70
C GLN A 64 -23.73 11.52 22.42
N ILE A 65 -23.70 12.37 21.39
CA ILE A 65 -24.84 13.21 21.00
C ILE A 65 -26.07 12.35 20.63
N ARG A 66 -25.87 11.20 19.99
CA ARG A 66 -26.93 10.23 19.71
C ARG A 66 -27.52 9.65 20.99
N LEU A 67 -26.67 9.23 21.93
CA LEU A 67 -27.13 8.67 23.21
C LEU A 67 -27.87 9.69 24.06
N ASP A 68 -27.40 10.93 24.10
CA ASP A 68 -28.05 12.04 24.81
C ASP A 68 -29.42 12.34 24.20
N CYS A 69 -29.49 12.44 22.86
CA CYS A 69 -30.75 12.64 22.15
C CYS A 69 -31.75 11.50 22.41
N LEU A 70 -31.28 10.25 22.42
CA LEU A 70 -32.10 9.09 22.74
C LEU A 70 -32.59 9.10 24.19
N ASP A 71 -31.75 9.50 25.15
CA ASP A 71 -32.17 9.60 26.55
C ASP A 71 -33.20 10.72 26.75
N ASP A 72 -33.00 11.89 26.14
CA ASP A 72 -33.96 12.99 26.17
C ASP A 72 -35.29 12.61 25.51
N LEU A 73 -35.25 11.91 24.37
CA LEU A 73 -36.45 11.39 23.72
C LEU A 73 -37.17 10.36 24.59
N ASN A 74 -36.42 9.47 25.25
CA ASN A 74 -36.97 8.49 26.18
C ASN A 74 -37.59 9.15 27.42
N ARG A 75 -36.99 10.24 27.92
CA ARG A 75 -37.56 11.04 29.01
C ARG A 75 -38.87 11.71 28.58
N LEU A 76 -38.92 12.31 27.39
CA LEU A 76 -40.15 12.86 26.82
C LEU A 76 -41.24 11.79 26.67
N ASN A 77 -40.88 10.60 26.18
CA ASN A 77 -41.82 9.48 26.06
C ASN A 77 -42.34 8.99 27.41
N ARG A 78 -41.48 8.88 28.42
CA ARG A 78 -41.90 8.50 29.78
C ARG A 78 -42.82 9.54 30.41
N GLN A 79 -42.53 10.83 30.21
CA GLN A 79 -43.38 11.92 30.70
C GLN A 79 -44.78 11.86 30.07
N ARG A 80 -44.87 11.58 28.77
CA ARG A 80 -46.14 11.36 28.06
C ARG A 80 -46.95 10.20 28.64
N GLN A 81 -46.31 9.09 29.01
CA GLN A 81 -47.01 7.92 29.56
C GLN A 81 -47.66 8.17 30.93
N PHE A 82 -47.12 9.09 31.73
CA PHE A 82 -47.65 9.41 33.06
C PHE A 82 -48.68 10.53 33.05
N ASP A 83 -48.76 11.32 31.98
CA ASP A 83 -49.68 12.44 31.86
C ASP A 83 -50.97 12.03 31.13
N ASN A 84 -52.05 11.82 31.88
CA ASN A 84 -53.36 11.43 31.35
C ASN A 84 -54.01 12.47 30.42
N ASN A 85 -53.48 13.70 30.36
CA ASN A 85 -54.03 14.79 29.54
C ASN A 85 -53.03 15.30 28.48
N SER A 86 -52.08 14.45 28.06
CA SER A 86 -50.96 14.87 27.20
C SER A 86 -51.43 15.29 25.80
N ASN A 87 -51.06 16.50 25.35
CA ASN A 87 -51.29 16.97 23.98
C ASN A 87 -50.26 16.36 23.02
N ASP A 88 -50.72 15.55 22.06
CA ASP A 88 -49.89 14.90 21.02
C ASP A 88 -49.05 15.90 20.21
N GLU A 89 -49.62 17.07 19.94
CA GLU A 89 -48.95 18.14 19.20
C GLU A 89 -47.75 18.71 19.95
N LEU A 90 -47.84 18.89 21.27
CA LEU A 90 -46.75 19.42 22.08
C LEU A 90 -45.59 18.43 22.16
N TRP A 91 -45.88 17.13 22.30
CA TRP A 91 -44.87 16.09 22.24
C TRP A 91 -44.16 16.09 20.88
N ALA A 92 -44.91 16.18 19.78
CA ALA A 92 -44.35 16.19 18.43
C ALA A 92 -43.42 17.39 18.20
N ILE A 93 -43.78 18.57 18.69
CA ILE A 93 -42.94 19.78 18.62
C ILE A 93 -41.63 19.57 19.40
N ASN A 94 -41.70 19.06 20.63
CA ASN A 94 -40.52 18.86 21.47
C ASN A 94 -39.58 17.77 20.92
N ALA A 95 -40.14 16.63 20.51
CA ALA A 95 -39.38 15.56 19.87
C ALA A 95 -38.75 16.04 18.55
N GLY A 96 -39.50 16.79 17.75
CA GLY A 96 -39.00 17.42 16.52
C GLY A 96 -37.84 18.38 16.79
N ALA A 97 -37.92 19.19 17.84
CA ALA A 97 -36.84 20.11 18.23
C ALA A 97 -35.55 19.36 18.62
N LEU A 98 -35.66 18.28 19.41
CA LEU A 98 -34.52 17.43 19.76
C LEU A 98 -33.87 16.79 18.53
N LEU A 99 -34.68 16.19 17.65
CA LEU A 99 -34.19 15.56 16.43
C LEU A 99 -33.55 16.59 15.49
N LYS A 100 -34.10 17.80 15.39
CA LYS A 100 -33.52 18.88 14.58
C LYS A 100 -32.18 19.33 15.13
N ALA A 101 -32.04 19.43 16.46
CA ALA A 101 -30.77 19.73 17.10
C ALA A 101 -29.72 18.64 16.84
N PHE A 102 -30.11 17.36 16.97
CA PHE A 102 -29.26 16.22 16.65
C PHE A 102 -28.82 16.22 15.18
N GLU A 103 -29.76 16.37 14.24
CA GLU A 103 -29.50 16.46 12.80
C GLU A 103 -28.48 17.54 12.48
N THR A 104 -28.63 18.73 13.08
CA THR A 104 -27.72 19.85 12.86
C THR A 104 -26.30 19.52 13.30
N GLN A 105 -26.14 18.82 14.43
CA GLN A 105 -24.82 18.40 14.91
C GLN A 105 -24.19 17.32 14.03
N VAL A 106 -24.96 16.33 13.59
CA VAL A 106 -24.48 15.29 12.66
C VAL A 106 -24.06 15.91 11.33
N VAL A 107 -24.87 16.79 10.75
CA VAL A 107 -24.56 17.48 9.49
C VAL A 107 -23.27 18.30 9.62
N LYS A 108 -23.08 18.99 10.75
CA LYS A 108 -21.84 19.73 11.03
C LYS A 108 -20.64 18.79 11.11
N ALA A 109 -20.75 17.69 11.85
CA ALA A 109 -19.65 16.73 11.98
C ALA A 109 -19.30 16.07 10.65
N THR A 110 -20.28 15.74 9.80
CA THR A 110 -20.03 15.18 8.46
C THR A 110 -19.37 16.19 7.53
N LYS A 111 -19.85 17.43 7.50
CA LYS A 111 -19.34 18.45 6.56
C LYS A 111 -17.99 19.06 6.96
N VAL A 112 -17.75 19.21 8.26
CA VAL A 112 -16.60 19.97 8.78
C VAL A 112 -15.57 19.06 9.44
N GLU A 113 -16.01 18.13 10.27
CA GLU A 113 -15.12 17.26 11.05
C GLU A 113 -14.81 15.93 10.34
N GLY A 114 -15.41 15.67 9.18
CA GLY A 114 -15.13 14.50 8.37
C GLY A 114 -15.70 13.18 8.93
N TYR A 115 -16.76 13.26 9.74
CA TYR A 115 -17.50 12.10 10.24
C TYR A 115 -18.13 11.32 9.07
N ASP A 116 -17.88 10.01 9.04
CA ASP A 116 -18.21 9.11 7.93
C ASP A 116 -19.44 8.23 8.18
N GLY A 117 -20.15 8.44 9.29
CA GLY A 117 -21.36 7.68 9.64
C GLY A 117 -21.09 6.30 10.25
N LYS A 118 -19.82 5.94 10.48
CA LYS A 118 -19.43 4.67 11.09
C LYS A 118 -19.44 4.74 12.61
N GLU A 119 -19.56 3.58 13.24
CA GLU A 119 -19.54 3.47 14.71
C GLU A 119 -18.10 3.46 15.23
N VAL A 120 -17.95 3.57 16.57
CA VAL A 120 -16.65 3.59 17.26
C VAL A 120 -16.12 2.16 17.44
N ASP A 121 -16.25 1.31 16.43
CA ASP A 121 -15.70 -0.04 16.44
C ASP A 121 -14.28 -0.02 15.88
N ASP A 122 -13.36 -0.67 16.59
CA ASP A 122 -11.96 -0.84 16.17
C ASP A 122 -11.86 -1.63 14.86
N ALA A 123 -12.82 -2.52 14.59
CA ALA A 123 -12.88 -3.27 13.33
C ALA A 123 -13.12 -2.38 12.10
N GLU A 124 -13.77 -1.23 12.27
CA GLU A 124 -14.10 -0.28 11.20
C GLU A 124 -13.09 0.86 11.06
N ARG A 125 -12.02 0.85 11.87
CA ARG A 125 -10.99 1.88 11.87
C ARG A 125 -10.10 1.79 10.63
N GLN A 126 -10.17 2.81 9.79
CA GLN A 126 -9.42 2.90 8.55
C GLN A 126 -7.94 3.23 8.81
N TRP A 127 -7.65 4.09 9.79
CA TRP A 127 -6.30 4.41 10.26
C TRP A 127 -5.88 3.54 11.44
N SER A 128 -5.89 2.22 11.21
CA SER A 128 -5.20 1.24 12.03
C SER A 128 -3.77 1.00 11.51
N VAL A 129 -2.90 0.33 12.27
CA VAL A 129 -1.54 -0.07 11.80
C VAL A 129 -1.60 -0.71 10.40
N SER A 130 -2.53 -1.65 10.20
CA SER A 130 -2.68 -2.38 8.94
C SER A 130 -3.21 -1.49 7.80
N GLY A 131 -4.19 -0.63 8.09
CA GLY A 131 -4.72 0.33 7.11
C GLY A 131 -3.68 1.37 6.68
N SER A 132 -2.91 1.88 7.64
CA SER A 132 -1.84 2.85 7.43
C SER A 132 -0.64 2.26 6.68
N LEU A 133 -0.35 0.97 6.92
CA LEU A 133 0.64 0.21 6.15
C LEU A 133 0.20 0.05 4.69
N LEU A 134 -1.05 -0.36 4.48
CA LEU A 134 -1.60 -0.51 3.13
C LEU A 134 -1.61 0.84 2.40
N TYR A 135 -2.00 1.92 3.06
CA TYR A 135 -1.90 3.28 2.54
C TYR A 135 -0.46 3.63 2.14
N SER A 136 0.52 3.41 3.02
CA SER A 136 1.94 3.67 2.76
C SER A 136 2.45 2.93 1.52
N ILE A 137 2.08 1.66 1.34
CA ILE A 137 2.42 0.86 0.16
C ILE A 137 1.81 1.47 -1.10
N THR A 138 0.54 1.88 -1.07
CA THR A 138 -0.15 2.46 -2.23
C THR A 138 0.42 3.82 -2.65
N VAL A 139 0.91 4.62 -1.70
CA VAL A 139 1.59 5.89 -1.96
C VAL A 139 2.94 5.66 -2.63
N ILE A 140 3.73 4.71 -2.11
CA ILE A 140 5.04 4.34 -2.67
C ILE A 140 4.90 3.80 -4.09
N THR A 141 3.96 2.87 -4.29
CA THR A 141 3.71 2.21 -5.58
C THR A 141 2.95 3.12 -6.55
N THR A 142 2.52 4.30 -6.09
CA THR A 142 1.74 5.28 -6.86
C THR A 142 0.43 4.72 -7.42
N ILE A 143 -0.10 3.64 -6.85
CA ILE A 143 -1.38 3.05 -7.24
C ILE A 143 -2.52 3.99 -6.86
N GLY A 144 -2.51 4.47 -5.60
CA GLY A 144 -3.46 5.46 -5.10
C GLY A 144 -4.93 5.08 -5.27
N TYR A 145 -5.43 4.08 -4.54
CA TYR A 145 -6.84 3.63 -4.63
C TYR A 145 -7.88 4.74 -4.33
N GLY A 146 -7.50 5.77 -3.57
CA GLY A 146 -8.36 6.93 -3.27
C GLY A 146 -9.45 6.68 -2.22
N ASN A 147 -9.61 5.45 -1.74
CA ASN A 147 -10.55 5.08 -0.68
C ASN A 147 -10.09 5.50 0.74
N LEU A 148 -8.77 5.62 0.94
CA LEU A 148 -8.14 6.06 2.18
C LEU A 148 -7.15 7.18 1.87
N ALA A 149 -7.38 8.37 2.44
CA ALA A 149 -6.55 9.55 2.24
C ALA A 149 -6.55 10.44 3.49
N PRO A 150 -5.40 11.06 3.84
CA PRO A 150 -5.28 11.89 5.03
C PRO A 150 -6.22 13.09 4.92
N LYS A 151 -7.01 13.30 5.97
CA LYS A 151 -7.94 14.42 6.06
C LYS A 151 -7.23 15.64 6.64
N THR A 152 -6.22 15.43 7.49
CA THR A 152 -5.50 16.50 8.18
C THR A 152 -4.59 17.30 7.26
N GLY A 153 -4.41 18.58 7.58
CA GLY A 153 -3.40 19.43 6.96
C GLY A 153 -1.98 18.83 7.03
N PRO A 154 -1.45 18.48 8.22
CA PRO A 154 -0.13 17.88 8.34
C PRO A 154 -0.02 16.53 7.63
N GLY A 155 -1.03 15.65 7.71
CA GLY A 155 -1.05 14.37 7.02
C GLY A 155 -0.91 14.51 5.51
N LYS A 156 -1.58 15.49 4.90
CA LYS A 156 -1.44 15.80 3.46
C LYS A 156 -0.02 16.23 3.10
N VAL A 157 0.59 17.12 3.88
CA VAL A 157 1.97 17.58 3.64
C VAL A 157 2.96 16.42 3.78
N VAL A 158 2.81 15.62 4.82
CA VAL A 158 3.62 14.43 5.06
C VAL A 158 3.49 13.43 3.91
N THR A 159 2.28 13.17 3.41
CA THR A 159 2.07 12.31 2.23
C THR A 159 2.84 12.81 1.01
N ILE A 160 2.83 14.11 0.73
CA ILE A 160 3.56 14.68 -0.41
C ILE A 160 5.07 14.43 -0.26
N ILE A 161 5.63 14.75 0.90
CA ILE A 161 7.06 14.54 1.19
C ILE A 161 7.41 13.05 1.10
N TYR A 162 6.59 12.19 1.69
CA TYR A 162 6.75 10.75 1.71
C TYR A 162 6.69 10.14 0.30
N ALA A 163 5.78 10.62 -0.56
CA ALA A 163 5.67 10.19 -1.94
C ALA A 163 6.90 10.59 -2.78
N LEU A 164 7.43 11.81 -2.59
CA LEU A 164 8.61 12.29 -3.31
C LEU A 164 9.87 11.47 -2.97
N ILE A 165 10.06 11.15 -1.69
CA ILE A 165 11.19 10.33 -1.22
C ILE A 165 11.02 8.89 -1.73
N GLY A 166 9.84 8.30 -1.53
CA GLY A 166 9.53 6.93 -1.93
C GLY A 166 9.75 6.71 -3.43
N LYS A 167 9.15 7.56 -4.27
CA LYS A 167 9.24 7.47 -5.73
C LYS A 167 10.68 7.58 -6.22
N THR A 168 11.44 8.56 -5.73
CA THR A 168 12.83 8.78 -6.15
C THR A 168 13.72 7.57 -5.82
N LYS A 169 13.56 6.97 -4.64
CA LYS A 169 14.36 5.80 -4.23
C LYS A 169 13.96 4.52 -4.96
N HIS A 170 12.66 4.29 -5.19
CA HIS A 170 12.17 3.12 -5.91
C HIS A 170 12.55 3.16 -7.39
N PHE A 171 12.39 4.32 -8.03
CA PHE A 171 12.70 4.50 -9.45
C PHE A 171 14.19 4.36 -9.74
N HIS A 172 15.04 4.98 -8.91
CA HIS A 172 16.49 4.82 -9.03
C HIS A 172 16.94 3.35 -8.86
N CYS A 173 16.35 2.63 -7.90
CA CYS A 173 16.70 1.22 -7.66
C CYS A 173 16.17 0.26 -8.75
N ALA A 174 15.01 0.56 -9.35
CA ALA A 174 14.48 -0.19 -10.48
C ALA A 174 15.36 -0.03 -11.74
N ILE A 175 15.80 1.20 -12.02
CA ILE A 175 16.71 1.50 -13.14
C ILE A 175 18.06 0.79 -12.96
N VAL A 176 18.67 0.92 -11.78
CA VAL A 176 19.97 0.27 -11.50
C VAL A 176 19.87 -1.25 -11.64
N ARG A 177 18.71 -1.86 -11.35
CA ARG A 177 18.50 -3.30 -11.58
C ARG A 177 18.29 -3.66 -13.04
N SER A 178 17.54 -2.87 -13.82
CA SER A 178 17.38 -3.17 -15.25
C SER A 178 18.72 -3.14 -15.96
N ASP A 179 19.61 -2.22 -15.60
CA ASP A 179 20.95 -2.13 -16.19
C ASP A 179 21.82 -3.34 -15.82
N ILE A 180 21.76 -3.80 -14.58
CA ILE A 180 22.47 -5.02 -14.13
C ILE A 180 21.91 -6.27 -14.81
N VAL A 181 20.59 -6.40 -14.93
CA VAL A 181 19.96 -7.55 -15.61
C VAL A 181 20.29 -7.54 -17.10
N CYS A 182 20.24 -6.38 -17.76
CA CYS A 182 20.66 -6.23 -19.16
C CYS A 182 22.15 -6.59 -19.35
N ALA A 183 23.03 -6.13 -18.46
CA ALA A 183 24.46 -6.47 -18.50
C ALA A 183 24.71 -7.96 -18.26
N VAL A 184 23.99 -8.59 -17.32
CA VAL A 184 24.05 -10.04 -17.07
C VAL A 184 23.51 -10.81 -18.28
N TYR A 185 22.38 -10.39 -18.86
CA TYR A 185 21.79 -11.00 -20.04
C TYR A 185 22.73 -10.93 -21.26
N GLN A 186 23.35 -9.78 -21.51
CA GLN A 186 24.39 -9.62 -22.54
C GLN A 186 25.62 -10.49 -22.26
N SER A 187 26.07 -10.57 -21.01
CA SER A 187 27.20 -11.43 -20.62
C SER A 187 26.89 -12.93 -20.81
N ALA A 188 25.62 -13.33 -20.65
CA ALA A 188 25.16 -14.69 -20.90
C ALA A 188 25.08 -15.00 -22.40
N GLN A 189 24.77 -14.01 -23.25
CA GLN A 189 24.75 -14.18 -24.71
C GLN A 189 26.15 -14.21 -25.35
N HIS A 190 27.18 -13.68 -24.68
CA HIS A 190 28.58 -13.73 -25.15
C HIS A 190 29.35 -14.99 -24.73
N GLN A 191 28.75 -15.93 -24.01
CA GLN A 191 29.34 -17.27 -23.88
C GLN A 191 29.04 -18.08 -25.14
N PRO A 192 30.06 -18.55 -25.88
CA PRO A 192 29.82 -19.48 -26.99
C PRO A 192 29.21 -20.74 -26.40
N THR A 193 27.92 -20.97 -26.66
CA THR A 193 27.29 -22.24 -26.33
C THR A 193 27.93 -23.31 -27.23
N PRO A 194 28.28 -24.49 -26.70
CA PRO A 194 28.85 -25.58 -27.51
C PRO A 194 27.91 -26.09 -28.60
N PHE A 195 26.66 -25.59 -28.65
CA PHE A 195 25.66 -25.93 -29.65
C PHE A 195 25.79 -25.13 -30.95
N SER A 196 26.41 -23.94 -30.93
CA SER A 196 26.59 -23.14 -32.15
C SER A 196 27.68 -23.69 -33.08
N ALA A 197 28.68 -24.41 -32.54
CA ALA A 197 29.74 -25.05 -33.32
C ALA A 197 29.33 -26.39 -33.97
N ALA A 198 28.18 -26.96 -33.59
CA ALA A 198 27.67 -28.21 -34.16
C ALA A 198 26.83 -27.97 -35.44
N PHE A 199 26.22 -26.80 -35.60
CA PHE A 199 25.38 -26.49 -36.76
C PHE A 199 26.15 -25.96 -37.97
N SER A 200 27.37 -25.45 -37.80
CA SER A 200 28.21 -25.02 -38.93
C SER A 200 28.86 -26.16 -39.72
N ASN A 201 28.72 -27.42 -39.25
CA ASN A 201 29.31 -28.61 -39.89
C ASN A 201 28.26 -29.56 -40.50
N ILE A 202 26.96 -29.18 -40.53
CA ILE A 202 25.88 -30.07 -41.01
C ILE A 202 25.20 -29.54 -42.28
N VAL A 203 25.50 -28.32 -42.73
CA VAL A 203 25.04 -27.82 -44.03
C VAL A 203 26.25 -27.66 -44.96
N PRO A 204 26.52 -28.64 -45.84
CA PRO A 204 27.42 -28.41 -46.96
C PRO A 204 26.75 -27.38 -47.87
N CYS A 205 27.37 -26.22 -48.06
CA CYS A 205 27.04 -25.36 -49.19
C CYS A 205 27.44 -26.14 -50.46
N GLU A 206 26.46 -26.66 -51.20
CA GLU A 206 26.69 -27.07 -52.58
C GLU A 206 27.10 -25.84 -53.41
N PRO A 207 28.09 -25.96 -54.31
CA PRO A 207 28.45 -24.90 -55.22
C PRO A 207 27.41 -24.85 -56.34
N HIS A 208 26.56 -23.81 -56.34
CA HIS A 208 25.78 -23.50 -57.53
C HIS A 208 26.74 -22.95 -58.60
N THR A 209 26.97 -23.81 -59.57
CA THR A 209 27.63 -23.58 -60.85
C THR A 209 27.06 -22.35 -61.56
N SER A 210 27.95 -21.48 -62.00
CA SER A 210 27.70 -20.42 -62.98
C SER A 210 27.07 -21.01 -64.25
N LEU A 211 26.02 -20.37 -64.77
CA LEU A 211 25.63 -20.52 -66.17
C LEU A 211 25.03 -19.20 -66.67
N GLU A 212 25.64 -18.76 -67.77
CA GLU A 212 25.33 -17.61 -68.61
C GLU A 212 23.85 -17.58 -69.06
N ILE A 213 23.27 -16.38 -69.11
CA ILE A 213 22.84 -15.63 -70.32
C ILE A 213 22.39 -14.24 -69.85
#